data_AF-A0A1M7KPZ2-F1
#
_entry.id   AF-A0A1M7KPZ2-F1
#
_cell.length_a   1.000
_cell.length_b   1.000
_cell.length_c   1.000
_cell.angle_alpha   90.00
_cell.angle_beta   90.00
_cell.angle_gamma   90.00
#
_symmetry.space_group_name_H-M   'P 1'
#
loop_
_entity.id
_entity.type
_entity.pdbx_description
1 polymer ?
#
loop_
_entity_poly.entity_id
_entity_poly.type
_entity_poly.pdbx_seq_one_letter_code
_entity_poly.pdbx_strand_id
1 'polypeptide(L)'
;MILIIVTIAIIVSFILLAYRAFISRIIKEKNVQHEAEVLHQKKLVLENIKAQEEERKRIAVMIHDDIGNRLNILSLWMNNLDTKGDEVIKKNIYSQMSSLIDAARSISHSLYPVNLESVGFVLYVEELIANLSHKINISMQVMPGYEKKDIFVEVQLYRIIQEFTTNVIKHSTATDLWIYIKDYPLNMAVIISDNGQGFDYDLVKKGMGIKNIESRIKSMNAVHKWKSSLNKGSRLIIIIPKNHELPNQNSLN
;
A
#
# COMPACT_ATOMS: atom_id res chain seq x y z
N MET A 1 -75.17 -0.73 -9.48
CA MET A 1 -74.09 0.05 -10.13
C MET A 1 -72.98 0.42 -9.14
N ILE A 2 -73.27 1.14 -8.05
CA ILE A 2 -72.26 1.57 -7.06
C ILE A 2 -71.48 0.39 -6.44
N LEU A 3 -72.18 -0.67 -6.01
CA LEU A 3 -71.54 -1.84 -5.40
C LEU A 3 -70.53 -2.53 -6.33
N ILE A 4 -70.83 -2.57 -7.63
CA ILE A 4 -69.95 -3.16 -8.66
C ILE A 4 -68.69 -2.31 -8.86
N ILE A 5 -68.81 -0.99 -8.80
CA ILE A 5 -67.67 -0.07 -8.92
C ILE A 5 -66.74 -0.23 -7.71
N VAL A 6 -67.30 -0.35 -6.51
CA VAL A 6 -66.53 -0.54 -5.27
C VAL A 6 -65.79 -1.88 -5.27
N THR A 7 -66.43 -2.98 -5.69
CA THR A 7 -65.76 -4.29 -5.75
C THR A 7 -64.63 -4.30 -6.78
N ILE A 8 -64.83 -3.68 -7.96
CA ILE A 8 -63.77 -3.54 -8.97
C ILE A 8 -62.60 -2.72 -8.41
N ALA A 9 -62.87 -1.60 -7.72
CA ALA A 9 -61.81 -0.78 -7.13
C ALA A 9 -60.98 -1.54 -6.08
N ILE A 10 -61.63 -2.36 -5.24
CA ILE A 10 -60.94 -3.21 -4.26
C ILE A 10 -60.06 -4.25 -4.95
N ILE A 11 -60.57 -4.92 -5.99
CA ILE A 11 -59.80 -5.92 -6.76
C ILE A 11 -58.58 -5.28 -7.42
N VAL A 12 -58.77 -4.12 -8.07
CA VAL A 12 -57.67 -3.38 -8.70
C VAL A 12 -56.63 -2.93 -7.67
N SER A 13 -57.08 -2.40 -6.53
CA SER A 13 -56.18 -2.01 -5.44
C SER A 13 -55.38 -3.20 -4.91
N PHE A 14 -56.03 -4.36 -4.72
CA PHE A 14 -55.35 -5.58 -4.28
C PHE A 14 -54.30 -6.05 -5.31
N ILE A 15 -54.65 -6.06 -6.60
CA ILE A 15 -53.71 -6.40 -7.68
C ILE A 15 -52.50 -5.46 -7.70
N LEU A 16 -52.73 -4.15 -7.55
CA LEU A 16 -51.64 -3.15 -7.51
C LEU A 16 -50.73 -3.35 -6.30
N LEU A 17 -51.27 -3.66 -5.12
CA LEU A 17 -50.48 -3.96 -3.92
C LEU A 17 -49.67 -5.25 -4.08
N ALA A 18 -50.28 -6.32 -4.61
CA ALA A 18 -49.61 -7.58 -4.88
C ALA A 18 -48.49 -7.41 -5.93
N TYR A 19 -48.74 -6.66 -7.00
CA TYR A 19 -47.74 -6.33 -8.01
C TYR A 19 -46.59 -5.52 -7.42
N ARG A 20 -46.86 -4.49 -6.60
CA ARG A 20 -45.82 -3.72 -5.91
C ARG A 20 -44.98 -4.59 -4.97
N ALA A 21 -45.60 -5.49 -4.21
CA ALA A 21 -44.89 -6.41 -3.33
C ALA A 21 -43.99 -7.37 -4.11
N PHE A 22 -44.48 -7.91 -5.23
CA PHE A 22 -43.72 -8.79 -6.11
C PHE A 22 -42.50 -8.07 -6.72
N ILE A 23 -42.68 -6.88 -7.27
CA ILE A 23 -41.57 -6.07 -7.82
C ILE A 23 -40.56 -5.72 -6.73
N SER A 24 -41.02 -5.32 -5.54
CA SER A 24 -40.13 -5.00 -4.42
C SER A 24 -39.28 -6.20 -4.01
N ARG A 25 -39.85 -7.41 -4.03
CA ARG A 25 -39.12 -8.65 -3.77
C ARG A 25 -38.05 -8.92 -4.82
N ILE A 26 -38.38 -8.80 -6.11
CA ILE A 26 -37.42 -8.98 -7.20
C ILE A 26 -36.26 -7.98 -7.10
N ILE A 27 -36.57 -6.70 -6.84
CA ILE A 27 -35.55 -5.65 -6.67
C ILE A 27 -34.65 -5.99 -5.48
N LYS A 28 -35.22 -6.44 -4.36
CA LYS A 28 -34.44 -6.83 -3.18
C LYS A 28 -33.52 -8.03 -3.48
N GLU A 29 -34.03 -9.06 -4.15
CA GLU A 29 -33.21 -10.23 -4.55
C GLU A 29 -32.09 -9.83 -5.51
N LYS A 30 -32.37 -8.97 -6.49
CA LYS A 30 -31.37 -8.41 -7.42
C LYS A 30 -30.32 -7.56 -6.70
N ASN A 31 -30.72 -6.75 -5.72
CA ASN A 31 -29.79 -5.95 -4.93
C ASN A 31 -28.87 -6.84 -4.09
N VAL A 32 -29.40 -7.87 -3.44
CA VAL A 32 -28.59 -8.85 -2.67
C VAL A 32 -27.61 -9.59 -3.59
N GLN A 33 -28.06 -10.03 -4.78
CA GLN A 33 -27.17 -10.65 -5.78
C GLN A 33 -26.07 -9.69 -6.24
N HIS A 34 -26.42 -8.44 -6.52
CA HIS A 34 -25.47 -7.43 -6.94
C HIS A 34 -24.44 -7.11 -5.83
N GLU A 35 -24.89 -6.99 -4.57
CA GLU A 35 -23.99 -6.80 -3.43
C GLU A 35 -23.04 -7.99 -3.24
N ALA A 36 -23.55 -9.23 -3.38
CA ALA A 36 -22.73 -10.44 -3.32
C ALA A 36 -21.68 -10.48 -4.44
N GLU A 37 -22.08 -10.12 -5.67
CA GLU A 37 -21.17 -10.04 -6.82
C GLU A 37 -20.08 -8.97 -6.61
N VAL A 38 -20.45 -7.77 -6.15
CA VAL A 38 -19.50 -6.70 -5.84
C VAL A 38 -18.54 -7.12 -4.73
N LEU A 39 -19.03 -7.82 -3.70
CA LEU A 39 -18.20 -8.34 -2.62
C LEU A 39 -17.23 -9.41 -3.15
N HIS A 40 -17.70 -10.31 -4.00
CA HIS A 40 -16.89 -11.35 -4.62
C HIS A 40 -15.78 -10.74 -5.49
N GLN A 41 -16.10 -9.76 -6.34
CA GLN A 41 -15.12 -9.04 -7.15
C GLN A 41 -14.07 -8.32 -6.28
N LYS A 42 -14.50 -7.66 -5.19
CA LYS A 42 -13.56 -7.05 -4.23
C LYS A 42 -12.61 -8.09 -3.62
N LYS A 43 -13.12 -9.27 -3.28
CA LYS A 43 -12.31 -10.37 -2.73
C LYS A 43 -11.27 -10.86 -3.75
N LEU A 44 -11.66 -11.11 -4.99
CA LEU A 44 -10.75 -11.53 -6.06
C LEU A 44 -9.63 -10.51 -6.30
N VAL A 45 -9.96 -9.21 -6.31
CA VAL A 45 -8.95 -8.14 -6.44
C VAL A 45 -7.96 -8.17 -5.29
N LEU A 46 -8.44 -8.34 -4.05
CA LEU A 46 -7.57 -8.43 -2.87
C LEU A 46 -6.67 -9.68 -2.92
N GLU A 47 -7.20 -10.83 -3.31
CA GLU A 47 -6.44 -12.07 -3.48
C GLU A 47 -5.36 -11.93 -4.56
N ASN A 48 -5.69 -11.29 -5.68
CA ASN A 48 -4.73 -11.03 -6.75
C ASN A 48 -3.60 -10.09 -6.29
N ILE A 49 -3.94 -9.03 -5.55
CA ILE A 49 -2.94 -8.12 -4.94
C ILE A 49 -2.03 -8.89 -3.98
N LYS A 50 -2.59 -9.75 -3.12
CA LYS A 50 -1.80 -10.57 -2.18
C LYS A 50 -0.86 -11.51 -2.93
N ALA A 51 -1.36 -12.24 -3.92
CA ALA A 51 -0.55 -13.15 -4.73
C ALA A 51 0.58 -12.41 -5.47
N GLN A 52 0.30 -11.21 -6.00
CA GLN A 52 1.32 -10.39 -6.65
C GLN A 52 2.40 -9.91 -5.67
N GLU A 53 2.04 -9.55 -4.44
CA GLU A 53 3.01 -9.17 -3.41
C GLU A 53 3.83 -10.36 -2.91
N GLU A 54 3.23 -11.55 -2.77
CA GLU A 54 3.95 -12.79 -2.45
C GLU A 54 4.97 -13.14 -3.55
N GLU A 55 4.58 -13.00 -4.81
CA GLU A 55 5.48 -13.24 -5.94
C GLU A 55 6.63 -12.22 -5.98
N ARG A 56 6.32 -10.93 -5.74
CA ARG A 56 7.36 -9.90 -5.59
C ARG A 56 8.31 -10.20 -4.44
N LYS A 57 7.79 -10.66 -3.30
CA LYS A 57 8.60 -11.11 -2.15
C LYS A 57 9.51 -12.25 -2.57
N ARG A 58 8.98 -13.28 -3.23
CA ARG A 58 9.73 -14.44 -3.70
C ARG A 58 10.88 -14.05 -4.62
N ILE A 59 10.60 -13.21 -5.63
CA ILE A 59 11.63 -12.75 -6.57
C ILE A 59 12.68 -11.89 -5.85
N ALA A 60 12.26 -10.97 -4.98
CA ALA A 60 13.17 -10.10 -4.25
C ALA A 60 14.15 -10.89 -3.37
N VAL A 61 13.64 -11.89 -2.63
CA VAL A 61 14.44 -12.80 -1.79
C VAL A 61 15.41 -13.60 -2.67
N MET A 62 14.92 -14.17 -3.79
CA MET A 62 15.77 -14.91 -4.72
C MET A 62 16.93 -14.05 -5.27
N ILE A 63 16.66 -12.79 -5.64
CA ILE A 63 17.71 -11.87 -6.10
C ILE A 63 18.70 -11.55 -4.98
N HIS A 64 18.21 -11.26 -3.77
CA HIS A 64 19.06 -10.94 -2.63
C HIS A 64 19.99 -12.11 -2.28
N ASP A 65 19.41 -13.31 -2.17
CA ASP A 65 20.10 -14.49 -1.68
C ASP A 65 20.95 -15.17 -2.74
N ASP A 66 20.50 -15.26 -3.99
CA ASP A 66 21.26 -15.97 -5.03
C ASP A 66 22.25 -15.03 -5.73
N ILE A 67 21.77 -13.89 -6.25
CA ILE A 67 22.62 -12.95 -7.00
C ILE A 67 23.51 -12.15 -6.04
N GLY A 68 22.93 -11.58 -4.99
CA GLY A 68 23.67 -10.76 -4.01
C GLY A 68 24.80 -11.55 -3.32
N ASN A 69 24.50 -12.75 -2.83
CA ASN A 69 25.53 -13.56 -2.15
C ASN A 69 26.60 -14.08 -3.11
N ARG A 70 26.26 -14.48 -4.34
CA ARG A 70 27.27 -14.90 -5.33
C ARG A 70 28.24 -13.78 -5.67
N LEU A 71 27.73 -12.56 -5.87
CA LEU A 71 28.59 -11.40 -6.14
C LEU A 71 29.46 -11.05 -4.92
N ASN A 72 28.95 -11.19 -3.70
CA ASN A 72 29.75 -11.04 -2.48
C ASN A 72 30.89 -12.08 -2.43
N ILE A 73 30.60 -13.35 -2.69
CA ILE A 73 31.61 -14.43 -2.69
C ILE A 73 32.68 -14.15 -3.75
N LEU A 74 32.28 -13.76 -4.97
CA LEU A 74 33.21 -13.40 -6.03
C LEU A 74 34.09 -12.20 -5.62
N SER A 75 33.53 -11.21 -4.91
CA SER A 75 34.29 -10.05 -4.39
C SER A 75 35.34 -10.48 -3.37
N LEU A 76 35.00 -11.43 -2.49
CA LEU A 76 35.94 -12.00 -1.53
C LEU A 76 37.06 -12.79 -2.23
N TRP A 77 36.71 -13.64 -3.20
CA TRP A 77 37.71 -14.39 -3.98
C TRP A 77 38.64 -13.46 -4.75
N MET A 78 38.09 -12.43 -5.40
CA MET A 78 38.90 -11.44 -6.12
C MET A 78 39.86 -10.69 -5.18
N ASN A 79 39.41 -10.35 -3.96
CA ASN A 79 40.28 -9.71 -2.97
C ASN A 79 41.46 -10.61 -2.58
N ASN A 80 41.22 -11.93 -2.48
CA ASN A 80 42.20 -12.94 -2.08
C ASN A 80 43.10 -13.46 -3.21
N LEU A 81 42.89 -13.05 -4.48
CA LEU A 81 43.80 -13.42 -5.57
C LEU A 81 45.10 -12.62 -5.48
N ASP A 82 46.22 -13.35 -5.44
CA ASP A 82 47.59 -12.82 -5.53
C ASP A 82 47.93 -12.54 -6.99
N THR A 83 47.43 -11.42 -7.51
CA THR A 83 47.65 -11.00 -8.89
C THR A 83 48.99 -10.28 -9.00
N LYS A 84 50.07 -11.02 -9.24
CA LYS A 84 51.30 -10.43 -9.76
C LYS A 84 51.02 -9.86 -11.15
N GLY A 85 50.65 -8.58 -11.24
CA GLY A 85 50.80 -7.83 -12.49
C GLY A 85 49.76 -6.77 -12.86
N ASP A 86 48.59 -6.61 -12.22
CA ASP A 86 47.66 -5.56 -12.68
C ASP A 86 46.65 -5.08 -11.61
N GLU A 87 47.12 -4.29 -10.64
CA GLU A 87 46.29 -3.68 -9.60
C GLU A 87 45.11 -2.86 -10.16
N VAL A 88 45.28 -2.28 -11.34
CA VAL A 88 44.23 -1.48 -12.01
C VAL A 88 43.06 -2.37 -12.44
N ILE A 89 43.34 -3.55 -13.01
CA ILE A 89 42.30 -4.52 -13.40
C ILE A 89 41.57 -5.04 -12.16
N LYS A 90 42.30 -5.39 -11.10
CA LYS A 90 41.72 -5.84 -9.82
C LYS A 90 40.79 -4.80 -9.21
N LYS A 91 41.22 -3.53 -9.16
CA LYS A 91 40.41 -2.41 -8.66
C LYS A 91 39.15 -2.19 -9.50
N ASN A 92 39.27 -2.26 -10.84
CA ASN A 92 38.12 -2.12 -11.74
C ASN A 92 37.10 -3.24 -11.57
N ILE A 93 37.54 -4.49 -11.46
CA ILE A 93 36.64 -5.64 -11.25
C ILE A 93 35.96 -5.54 -9.89
N TYR A 94 36.70 -5.18 -8.83
CA TYR A 94 36.11 -4.99 -7.50
C TYR A 94 35.06 -3.87 -7.51
N SER A 95 35.35 -2.73 -8.15
CA SER A 95 34.40 -1.63 -8.28
C SER A 95 33.15 -2.03 -9.06
N GLN A 96 33.29 -2.78 -10.15
CA GLN A 96 32.14 -3.28 -10.91
C GLN A 96 31.31 -4.25 -10.09
N MET A 97 31.95 -5.13 -9.33
CA MET A 97 31.24 -6.13 -8.52
C MET A 97 30.50 -5.47 -7.35
N SER A 98 31.11 -4.48 -6.69
CA SER A 98 30.42 -3.65 -5.70
C SER A 98 29.19 -2.97 -6.31
N SER A 99 29.33 -2.37 -7.50
CA SER A 99 28.20 -1.74 -8.18
C SER A 99 27.10 -2.73 -8.55
N LEU A 100 27.43 -3.97 -8.91
CA LEU A 100 26.46 -5.02 -9.20
C LEU A 100 25.75 -5.51 -7.94
N ILE A 101 26.46 -5.61 -6.80
CA ILE A 101 25.87 -5.94 -5.50
C ILE A 101 24.84 -4.86 -5.12
N ASP A 102 25.22 -3.60 -5.26
CA ASP A 102 24.34 -2.46 -4.94
C ASP A 102 23.14 -2.42 -5.89
N ALA A 103 23.32 -2.70 -7.18
CA ALA A 103 22.23 -2.80 -8.14
C ALA A 103 21.27 -3.95 -7.81
N ALA A 104 21.78 -5.15 -7.48
CA ALA A 104 20.98 -6.30 -7.10
C ALA A 104 20.17 -6.02 -5.82
N ARG A 105 20.79 -5.42 -4.80
CA ARG A 105 20.11 -4.98 -3.57
C ARG A 105 19.04 -3.94 -3.88
N SER A 106 19.36 -2.93 -4.69
CA SER A 106 18.41 -1.89 -5.08
C SER A 106 17.20 -2.47 -5.81
N ILE A 107 17.40 -3.43 -6.73
CA ILE A 107 16.30 -4.12 -7.42
C ILE A 107 15.47 -4.95 -6.43
N SER A 108 16.14 -5.72 -5.57
CA SER A 108 15.48 -6.52 -4.53
C SER A 108 14.60 -5.66 -3.63
N HIS A 109 15.14 -4.57 -3.04
CA HIS A 109 14.39 -3.61 -2.22
C HIS A 109 13.26 -2.92 -2.99
N SER A 110 13.47 -2.61 -4.27
CA SER A 110 12.42 -2.06 -5.14
C SER A 110 11.28 -3.04 -5.35
N LEU A 111 11.55 -4.34 -5.41
CA LEU A 111 10.55 -5.40 -5.55
C LEU A 111 9.84 -5.77 -4.24
N TYR A 112 10.57 -5.92 -3.14
CA TYR A 112 10.05 -6.14 -1.79
C TYR A 112 11.00 -5.56 -0.74
N PRO A 113 10.53 -4.96 0.36
CA PRO A 113 11.41 -4.52 1.45
C PRO A 113 11.99 -5.73 2.21
N VAL A 114 12.99 -6.38 1.61
CA VAL A 114 13.70 -7.52 2.18
C VAL A 114 14.31 -7.09 3.52
N ASN A 115 14.19 -7.94 4.54
CA ASN A 115 14.60 -7.72 5.93
C ASN A 115 13.72 -6.77 6.76
N LEU A 116 12.61 -6.25 6.25
CA LEU A 116 11.72 -5.41 7.06
C LEU A 116 11.20 -6.14 8.31
N GLU A 117 10.92 -7.44 8.21
CA GLU A 117 10.44 -8.24 9.33
C GLU A 117 11.48 -8.42 10.46
N SER A 118 12.77 -8.54 10.08
CA SER A 118 13.88 -8.75 11.01
C SER A 118 14.45 -7.44 11.57
N VAL A 119 14.52 -6.39 10.75
CA VAL A 119 14.97 -5.04 11.14
C VAL A 119 13.89 -4.30 11.94
N GLY A 120 12.63 -4.49 11.58
CA GLY A 120 11.49 -3.78 12.16
C GLY A 120 11.17 -2.48 11.41
N PHE A 121 9.87 -2.19 11.29
CA PHE A 121 9.34 -1.10 10.46
C PHE A 121 9.97 0.28 10.72
N VAL A 122 10.09 0.70 11.98
CA VAL A 122 10.59 2.04 12.34
C VAL A 122 12.03 2.23 11.85
N LEU A 123 12.93 1.32 12.23
CA LEU A 123 14.33 1.35 11.81
C LEU A 123 14.47 1.27 10.28
N TYR A 124 13.62 0.48 9.63
CA TYR A 124 13.63 0.34 8.17
C TYR A 124 13.21 1.64 7.45
N VAL A 125 12.28 2.41 8.03
CA VAL A 125 11.92 3.75 7.51
C VAL A 125 13.04 4.76 7.80
N GLU A 126 13.73 4.67 8.93
CA GLU A 126 14.91 5.51 9.22
C GLU A 126 16.03 5.29 8.22
N GLU A 127 16.28 4.04 7.81
CA GLU A 127 17.24 3.71 6.74
C GLU A 127 16.84 4.35 5.40
N LEU A 128 15.56 4.27 5.03
CA LEU A 128 15.04 4.95 3.84
C LEU A 128 15.28 6.46 3.92
N ILE A 129 15.03 7.08 5.08
CA ILE A 129 15.24 8.50 5.31
C ILE A 129 16.73 8.87 5.18
N ALA A 130 17.62 8.09 5.81
CA ALA A 130 19.06 8.31 5.73
C ALA A 130 19.55 8.27 4.27
N ASN A 131 19.08 7.30 3.49
CA ASN A 131 19.40 7.15 2.07
C ASN A 131 18.88 8.31 1.20
N LEU A 132 17.86 9.04 1.64
CA LEU A 132 17.25 10.15 0.90
C LEU A 132 17.61 11.54 1.45
N SER A 133 18.36 11.60 2.55
CA SER A 133 18.74 12.85 3.25
C SER A 133 19.46 13.86 2.35
N HIS A 134 20.17 13.41 1.32
CA HIS A 134 20.86 14.27 0.34
C HIS A 134 19.93 14.90 -0.70
N LYS A 135 18.67 14.43 -0.81
CA LYS A 135 17.68 14.91 -1.79
C LYS A 135 16.62 15.82 -1.17
N ILE A 136 16.22 15.54 0.08
CA ILE A 136 15.15 16.26 0.77
C ILE A 136 15.32 16.10 2.28
N ASN A 137 14.94 17.13 3.05
CA ASN A 137 14.92 17.01 4.50
C ASN A 137 13.69 16.20 4.94
N ILE A 138 13.90 15.08 5.64
CA ILE A 138 12.81 14.24 6.11
C ILE A 138 12.91 14.11 7.63
N SER A 139 11.82 14.45 8.32
CA SER A 139 11.68 14.24 9.76
C SER A 139 10.62 13.18 10.03
N MET A 140 10.99 12.15 10.79
CA MET A 140 10.05 11.15 11.29
C MET A 140 9.89 11.28 12.80
N GLN A 141 8.65 11.27 13.26
CA GLN A 141 8.30 11.26 14.67
C GLN A 141 7.38 10.07 14.96
N VAL A 142 7.86 9.13 15.76
CA VAL A 142 7.07 8.01 16.28
C VAL A 142 6.72 8.31 17.73
N MET A 143 5.42 8.33 18.04
CA MET A 143 4.95 8.56 19.40
C MET A 143 5.24 7.37 20.31
N PRO A 144 5.48 7.59 21.62
CA PRO A 144 5.62 6.50 22.58
C PRO A 144 4.44 5.53 22.53
N GLY A 145 4.71 4.24 22.74
CA GLY A 145 3.69 3.20 22.69
C GLY A 145 3.42 2.63 21.30
N TYR A 146 4.36 2.80 20.35
CA TYR A 146 4.34 2.05 19.09
C TYR A 146 4.43 0.54 19.35
N GLU A 147 3.52 -0.21 18.75
CA GLU A 147 3.51 -1.68 18.79
C GLU A 147 3.73 -2.25 17.38
N LYS A 148 4.51 -3.34 17.28
CA LYS A 148 4.69 -4.09 16.03
C LYS A 148 3.33 -4.51 15.46
N LYS A 149 3.16 -4.36 14.15
CA LYS A 149 1.93 -4.76 13.45
C LYS A 149 2.16 -6.04 12.66
N ASP A 150 1.08 -6.58 12.09
CA ASP A 150 1.21 -7.68 11.13
C ASP A 150 2.16 -7.27 9.99
N ILE A 151 3.04 -8.19 9.60
CA ILE A 151 4.08 -7.91 8.60
C ILE A 151 3.49 -7.40 7.28
N PHE A 152 2.29 -7.87 6.90
CA PHE A 152 1.59 -7.36 5.73
C PHE A 152 1.32 -5.86 5.85
N VAL A 153 0.82 -5.40 7.00
CA VAL A 153 0.52 -3.99 7.27
C VAL A 153 1.79 -3.15 7.22
N GLU A 154 2.87 -3.59 7.87
CA GLU A 154 4.14 -2.86 7.90
C GLU A 154 4.76 -2.73 6.50
N VAL A 155 4.67 -3.79 5.67
CA VAL A 155 5.13 -3.76 4.27
C VAL A 155 4.30 -2.78 3.43
N GLN A 156 2.97 -2.82 3.55
CA GLN A 156 2.11 -1.89 2.80
C GLN A 156 2.37 -0.43 3.24
N LEU A 157 2.55 -0.20 4.53
CA LEU A 157 2.82 1.14 5.06
C LEU A 157 4.18 1.67 4.60
N TYR A 158 5.23 0.83 4.62
CA TYR A 158 6.54 1.19 4.08
C TYR A 158 6.45 1.58 2.61
N ARG A 159 5.71 0.80 1.81
CA ARG A 159 5.49 1.10 0.39
C ARG A 159 4.76 2.40 0.15
N ILE A 160 3.79 2.74 1.00
CA ILE A 160 3.09 4.02 0.93
C ILE A 160 4.06 5.17 1.22
N ILE A 161 4.89 5.06 2.27
CA ILE A 161 5.91 6.06 2.60
C ILE A 161 6.90 6.21 1.44
N GLN A 162 7.40 5.10 0.89
CA GLN A 162 8.33 5.10 -0.23
C GLN A 162 7.74 5.79 -1.47
N GLU A 163 6.52 5.45 -1.86
CA GLU A 163 5.83 6.03 -3.02
C GLU A 163 5.54 7.52 -2.80
N PHE A 164 5.07 7.90 -1.60
CA PHE A 164 4.83 9.30 -1.26
C PHE A 164 6.12 10.12 -1.35
N THR A 165 7.19 9.68 -0.70
CA THR A 165 8.50 10.37 -0.74
C THR A 165 9.05 10.45 -2.16
N THR A 166 8.88 9.40 -2.96
CA THR A 166 9.28 9.40 -4.37
C THR A 166 8.51 10.45 -5.18
N ASN A 167 7.20 10.55 -4.96
CA ASN A 167 6.35 11.55 -5.61
C ASN A 167 6.74 12.97 -5.19
N VAL A 168 7.06 13.18 -3.92
CA VAL A 168 7.54 14.47 -3.41
C VAL A 168 8.84 14.87 -4.12
N ILE A 169 9.85 14.00 -4.13
CA ILE A 169 11.14 14.27 -4.77
C ILE A 169 10.99 14.56 -6.27
N LYS A 170 10.10 13.86 -6.97
CA LYS A 170 9.92 14.00 -8.42
C LYS A 170 9.04 15.17 -8.85
N HIS A 171 8.06 15.57 -8.03
CA HIS A 171 6.95 16.40 -8.51
C HIS A 171 6.61 17.60 -7.63
N SER A 172 7.05 17.65 -6.38
CA SER A 172 6.54 18.66 -5.43
C SER A 172 7.39 19.92 -5.30
N THR A 173 8.65 19.90 -5.74
CA THR A 173 9.67 20.93 -5.40
C THR A 173 9.79 21.22 -3.89
N ALA A 174 9.30 20.32 -3.03
CA ALA A 174 9.36 20.45 -1.58
C ALA A 174 10.80 20.41 -1.07
N THR A 175 11.04 21.15 0.01
CA THR A 175 12.30 21.10 0.77
C THR A 175 12.19 20.16 1.97
N ASP A 176 10.98 19.99 2.51
CA ASP A 176 10.73 19.29 3.76
C ASP A 176 9.58 18.29 3.63
N LEU A 177 9.76 17.14 4.27
CA LEU A 177 8.77 16.08 4.43
C LEU A 177 8.71 15.65 5.90
N TRP A 178 7.49 15.44 6.41
CA TRP A 178 7.24 15.00 7.77
C TRP A 178 6.43 13.71 7.78
N ILE A 179 6.88 12.74 8.58
CA ILE A 179 6.18 11.48 8.86
C ILE A 179 5.86 11.45 10.36
N TYR A 180 4.60 11.28 10.70
CA TYR A 180 4.13 11.17 12.07
C TYR A 180 3.34 9.88 12.26
N ILE A 181 3.74 9.08 13.25
CA ILE A 181 3.13 7.78 13.56
C ILE A 181 2.69 7.78 15.01
N LYS A 182 1.43 7.42 15.26
CA LYS A 182 0.87 7.31 16.60
C LYS A 182 -0.08 6.13 16.72
N ASP A 183 0.16 5.29 17.71
CA ASP A 183 -0.79 4.27 18.13
C ASP A 183 -1.84 4.84 19.08
N TYR A 184 -3.10 4.47 18.83
CA TYR A 184 -4.25 4.65 19.70
C TYR A 184 -4.78 3.27 20.12
N PRO A 185 -5.65 3.17 21.15
CA PRO A 185 -6.17 1.88 21.60
C PRO A 185 -6.87 1.04 20.52
N LEU A 186 -7.56 1.68 19.56
CA LEU A 186 -8.35 0.98 18.52
C LEU A 186 -7.75 1.05 17.11
N ASN A 187 -6.77 1.94 16.89
CA ASN A 187 -6.22 2.19 15.57
C ASN A 187 -4.81 2.79 15.65
N MET A 188 -4.10 2.76 14.54
CA MET A 188 -2.87 3.51 14.31
C MET A 188 -3.18 4.65 13.35
N ALA A 189 -2.68 5.85 13.66
CA ALA A 189 -2.69 6.98 12.75
C ALA A 189 -1.30 7.23 12.17
N VAL A 190 -1.23 7.36 10.85
CA VAL A 190 -0.02 7.74 10.13
C VAL A 190 -0.31 9.00 9.31
N ILE A 191 0.51 10.02 9.46
CA ILE A 191 0.41 11.26 8.71
C ILE A 191 1.72 11.47 7.96
N ILE A 192 1.63 11.64 6.64
CA ILE A 192 2.76 11.95 5.78
C ILE A 192 2.45 13.29 5.11
N SER A 193 3.35 14.26 5.20
CA SER A 193 3.15 15.57 4.56
C SER A 193 4.42 16.18 4.02
N ASP A 194 4.30 16.98 2.96
CA ASP A 194 5.36 17.80 2.38
C ASP A 194 4.96 19.28 2.36
N ASN A 195 5.94 20.16 2.12
CA ASN A 195 5.72 21.61 1.95
C ASN A 195 5.78 22.10 0.49
N GLY A 196 5.64 21.20 -0.49
CA GLY A 196 5.79 21.53 -1.90
C GLY A 196 4.59 22.26 -2.50
N GLN A 197 4.50 22.22 -3.84
CA GLN A 197 3.45 22.88 -4.60
C GLN A 197 2.03 22.31 -4.36
N GLY A 198 1.90 21.16 -3.69
CA GLY A 198 0.62 20.49 -3.50
C GLY A 198 -0.08 20.13 -4.82
N PHE A 199 -1.31 19.64 -4.71
CA PHE A 199 -2.19 19.37 -5.85
C PHE A 199 -3.63 19.40 -5.40
N ASP A 200 -4.55 19.63 -6.33
CA ASP A 200 -5.97 19.45 -6.05
C ASP A 200 -6.33 17.97 -6.19
N TYR A 201 -6.60 17.30 -5.08
CA TYR A 201 -6.89 15.87 -5.08
C TYR A 201 -8.18 15.51 -5.82
N ASP A 202 -9.18 16.39 -5.81
CA ASP A 202 -10.48 16.15 -6.43
C ASP A 202 -10.46 16.45 -7.94
N LEU A 203 -9.59 17.37 -8.37
CA LEU A 203 -9.45 17.76 -9.78
C LEU A 203 -8.31 17.04 -10.51
N VAL A 204 -7.32 16.46 -9.81
CA VAL A 204 -6.18 15.81 -10.45
C VAL A 204 -6.58 14.48 -11.07
N LYS A 205 -6.11 14.22 -12.29
CA LYS A 205 -6.14 12.88 -12.87
C LYS A 205 -5.23 11.97 -12.04
N LYS A 206 -5.83 11.05 -11.27
CA LYS A 206 -5.09 10.09 -10.43
C LYS A 206 -4.11 9.26 -11.27
N GLY A 207 -2.83 9.59 -11.17
CA GLY A 207 -1.73 8.83 -11.75
C GLY A 207 -1.55 7.46 -11.07
N MET A 208 -0.63 6.65 -11.59
CA MET A 208 -0.37 5.32 -11.02
C MET A 208 0.06 5.38 -9.55
N GLY A 209 0.83 6.39 -9.13
CA GLY A 209 1.30 6.51 -7.74
C GLY A 209 0.17 6.68 -6.72
N ILE A 210 -0.76 7.60 -6.96
CA ILE A 210 -1.93 7.79 -6.08
C ILE A 210 -2.81 6.53 -6.04
N LYS A 211 -3.05 5.90 -7.20
CA LYS A 211 -3.82 4.64 -7.28
C LYS A 211 -3.15 3.51 -6.51
N ASN A 212 -1.83 3.41 -6.58
CA ASN A 212 -1.06 2.42 -5.84
C ASN A 212 -1.20 2.66 -4.33
N ILE A 213 -1.03 3.91 -3.87
CA ILE A 213 -1.22 4.28 -2.46
C ILE A 213 -2.64 3.90 -1.98
N GLU A 214 -3.67 4.27 -2.73
CA GLU A 214 -5.07 3.96 -2.38
C GLU A 214 -5.33 2.45 -2.32
N SER A 215 -4.78 1.68 -3.26
CA SER A 215 -4.90 0.23 -3.29
C SER A 215 -4.28 -0.43 -2.06
N ARG A 216 -3.08 0.04 -1.65
CA ARG A 216 -2.38 -0.46 -0.45
C ARG A 216 -3.09 -0.09 0.84
N ILE A 217 -3.65 1.12 0.93
CA ILE A 217 -4.48 1.52 2.07
C ILE A 217 -5.70 0.61 2.18
N LYS A 218 -6.38 0.34 1.05
CA LYS A 218 -7.55 -0.54 1.01
C LYS A 218 -7.20 -1.98 1.39
N SER A 219 -6.04 -2.49 0.99
CA SER A 219 -5.64 -3.88 1.30
C SER A 219 -5.40 -4.12 2.79
N MET A 220 -5.09 -3.06 3.56
CA MET A 220 -4.99 -3.09 5.01
C MET A 220 -6.32 -2.83 5.74
N ASN A 221 -7.45 -2.75 5.04
CA ASN A 221 -8.74 -2.27 5.58
C ASN A 221 -8.63 -0.89 6.27
N ALA A 222 -7.68 -0.06 5.84
CA ALA A 222 -7.46 1.26 6.38
C ALA A 222 -8.30 2.30 5.63
N VAL A 223 -8.52 3.44 6.29
CA VAL A 223 -9.15 4.62 5.67
C VAL A 223 -8.12 5.74 5.53
N HIS A 224 -8.35 6.65 4.60
CA HIS A 224 -7.45 7.77 4.38
C HIS A 224 -8.17 9.06 4.04
N LYS A 225 -7.45 10.16 4.23
CA LYS A 225 -7.87 11.50 3.81
C LYS A 225 -6.67 12.26 3.25
N TRP A 226 -6.82 12.74 2.02
CA TRP A 226 -5.91 13.71 1.45
C TRP A 226 -6.32 15.13 1.88
N LYS A 227 -5.34 15.92 2.28
CA LYS A 227 -5.43 17.36 2.46
C LYS A 227 -4.32 17.96 1.62
N SER A 228 -4.64 18.37 0.40
CA SER A 228 -3.71 19.02 -0.50
C SER A 228 -4.43 20.16 -1.22
N SER A 229 -3.72 21.24 -1.43
CA SER A 229 -4.18 22.40 -2.19
C SER A 229 -2.96 23.05 -2.82
N LEU A 230 -3.13 23.69 -3.99
CA LEU A 230 -2.03 24.37 -4.65
C LEU A 230 -1.27 25.30 -3.69
N ASN A 231 0.06 25.20 -3.72
CA ASN A 231 1.05 25.94 -2.96
C ASN A 231 0.98 25.78 -1.43
N LYS A 232 0.36 24.71 -0.91
CA LYS A 232 0.34 24.41 0.53
C LYS A 232 0.88 23.03 0.90
N GLY A 233 1.61 22.39 -0.02
CA GLY A 233 2.06 21.02 0.13
C GLY A 233 0.93 20.00 0.06
N SER A 234 1.28 18.74 0.26
CA SER A 234 0.31 17.64 0.36
C SER A 234 0.38 16.99 1.73
N ARG A 235 -0.76 16.52 2.22
CA ARG A 235 -0.85 15.74 3.45
C ARG A 235 -1.76 14.54 3.25
N LEU A 236 -1.22 13.34 3.49
CA LEU A 236 -1.95 12.09 3.54
C LEU A 236 -2.11 11.66 5.00
N ILE A 237 -3.36 11.46 5.42
CA ILE A 237 -3.71 10.94 6.74
C ILE A 237 -4.26 9.54 6.54
N ILE A 238 -3.73 8.55 7.25
CA ILE A 238 -4.11 7.13 7.17
C ILE A 238 -4.49 6.68 8.57
N ILE A 239 -5.62 6.00 8.70
CA ILE A 239 -6.08 5.38 9.94
C ILE A 239 -6.24 3.88 9.71
N ILE A 240 -5.42 3.09 10.41
CA ILE A 240 -5.33 1.64 10.29
C ILE A 240 -5.96 1.01 11.54
N PRO A 241 -7.01 0.19 11.44
CA PRO A 241 -7.61 -0.46 12.61
C PRO A 241 -6.64 -1.47 13.24
N LYS A 242 -6.61 -1.56 14.59
CA LYS A 242 -5.77 -2.56 15.29
C LYS A 242 -6.36 -3.98 15.23
N ASN A 243 -7.68 -4.10 15.18
CA ASN A 243 -8.34 -5.40 15.07
C ASN A 243 -8.50 -5.79 13.59
N HIS A 244 -7.61 -6.67 13.12
CA HIS A 244 -7.89 -7.53 11.98
C HIS A 244 -8.85 -8.67 12.38
N GLU A 245 -10.03 -8.33 12.92
CA GLU A 245 -11.11 -9.31 12.86
C GLU A 245 -11.61 -9.28 11.41
N LEU A 246 -11.18 -10.29 10.64
CA LEU A 246 -11.93 -10.70 9.46
C LEU A 246 -13.40 -10.82 9.89
N PRO A 247 -14.38 -10.33 9.12
CA PRO A 247 -15.78 -10.54 9.45
C PRO A 247 -15.99 -12.04 9.65
N ASN A 248 -16.34 -12.44 10.88
CA ASN A 248 -16.62 -13.82 11.25
C ASN A 248 -17.53 -14.46 10.20
N GLN A 249 -17.06 -15.54 9.57
CA GLN A 249 -17.88 -16.39 8.70
C GLN A 249 -18.91 -17.24 9.47
N ASN A 250 -19.14 -16.96 10.77
CA ASN A 250 -19.97 -17.80 11.65
C ASN A 250 -21.28 -17.13 12.12
N SER A 251 -21.83 -16.15 11.40
CA SER A 251 -23.20 -15.65 11.67
C SER A 251 -24.26 -16.21 10.71
N LEU A 252 -23.98 -17.35 10.09
CA LEU A 252 -24.94 -18.17 9.34
C LEU A 252 -24.73 -19.63 9.72
N ASN A 253 -25.13 -19.98 10.95
CA ASN A 253 -25.62 -21.31 11.34
C ASN A 253 -26.51 -21.13 12.57
#